data_AF-A0A6G8PZQ5-F1
#
_entry.id   AF-A0A6G8PZQ5-F1
#
_cell.length_a   1.000
_cell.length_b   1.000
_cell.length_c   1.000
_cell.angle_alpha   90.00
_cell.angle_beta   90.00
_cell.angle_gamma   90.00
#
_symmetry.space_group_name_H-M   'P 1'
#
loop_
_entity.id
_entity.type
_entity.pdbx_description
1 polymer ?
#
loop_
_entity_poly.entity_id
_entity_poly.type
_entity_poly.pdbx_seq_one_letter_code
_entity_poly.pdbx_strand_id
1 'polypeptide(L)'
;MRILVANSPRMYRESLALSILRKRPGFEVLIADPEDLDGNLARIEPHVLVRDDDGVETDVPDGVLAWVGIAVKDHLNARIAVGGRISELHDASLEELLVALDEAARLLLSDEDAPREGPRSPSS
;
A
#
# COMPACT_ATOMS: atom_id res chain seq x y z
N MET A 1 1.94 -10.93 1.30
CA MET A 1 1.47 -9.60 0.89
C MET A 1 2.51 -8.94 -0.01
N ARG A 2 2.07 -8.42 -1.16
CA ARG A 2 2.89 -7.69 -2.14
C ARG A 2 2.76 -6.18 -1.93
N ILE A 3 3.89 -5.50 -1.80
CA ILE A 3 3.98 -4.05 -1.58
C ILE A 3 4.76 -3.45 -2.73
N LEU A 4 4.21 -2.42 -3.37
CA LEU A 4 4.92 -1.62 -4.37
C LEU A 4 5.31 -0.28 -3.77
N VAL A 5 6.61 0.05 -3.81
CA VAL A 5 7.13 1.35 -3.36
C VAL A 5 7.52 2.17 -4.59
N ALA A 6 6.87 3.32 -4.76
CA ALA A 6 7.01 4.24 -5.89
C ALA A 6 7.14 5.68 -5.39
N ASN A 7 8.01 5.90 -4.41
CA ASN A 7 8.35 7.24 -3.90
C ASN A 7 9.51 7.89 -4.66
N SER A 8 9.59 9.20 -4.58
CA SER A 8 10.74 10.02 -4.94
C SER A 8 11.40 10.58 -3.68
N PRO A 9 12.73 10.82 -3.69
CA PRO A 9 13.69 10.42 -4.72
C PRO A 9 14.05 8.92 -4.65
N ARG A 10 14.70 8.40 -5.69
CA ARG A 10 15.10 6.98 -5.80
C ARG A 10 15.82 6.43 -4.56
N MET A 11 16.75 7.18 -3.96
CA MET A 11 17.48 6.75 -2.77
C MET A 11 16.55 6.56 -1.56
N TYR A 12 15.55 7.43 -1.41
CA TYR A 12 14.56 7.30 -0.35
C TYR A 12 13.70 6.05 -0.57
N ARG A 13 13.22 5.84 -1.80
CA ARG A 13 12.47 4.65 -2.21
C ARG A 13 13.23 3.35 -1.92
N GLU A 14 14.49 3.26 -2.33
CA GLU A 14 15.34 2.08 -2.09
C GLU A 14 15.57 1.84 -0.59
N SER A 15 15.82 2.91 0.16
CA SER A 15 16.05 2.84 1.61
C SER A 15 14.79 2.43 2.38
N LEU A 16 13.63 2.94 1.97
CA LEU A 16 12.33 2.60 2.55
C LEU A 16 11.98 1.14 2.28
N ALA A 17 12.09 0.70 1.02
CA ALA A 17 11.85 -0.69 0.63
C ALA A 17 12.75 -1.66 1.40
N LEU A 18 14.05 -1.36 1.50
CA LEU A 18 14.99 -2.18 2.26
C LEU A 18 14.63 -2.23 3.76
N SER A 19 14.19 -1.11 4.33
CA SER A 19 13.81 -1.04 5.74
C SER A 19 12.57 -1.87 6.04
N ILE A 20 11.55 -1.82 5.17
CA ILE A 20 10.36 -2.66 5.26
C ILE A 20 10.75 -4.13 5.17
N LEU A 21 11.51 -4.53 4.14
CA LEU A 21 11.90 -5.92 3.93
C LEU A 21 12.69 -6.48 5.12
N ARG A 22 13.60 -5.69 5.70
CA ARG A 22 14.38 -6.11 6.88
C ARG A 22 13.52 -6.32 8.13
N LYS A 23 12.48 -5.51 8.31
CA LYS A 23 11.60 -5.55 9.49
C LYS A 23 10.45 -6.54 9.35
N ARG A 24 10.06 -6.85 8.11
CA ARG A 24 8.96 -7.76 7.75
C ARG A 24 9.41 -8.63 6.56
N PRO A 25 10.27 -9.64 6.80
CA PRO A 25 10.83 -10.46 5.72
C PRO A 25 9.79 -11.33 4.99
N GLY A 26 8.58 -11.48 5.53
CA GLY A 26 7.46 -12.16 4.87
C GLY A 26 6.72 -11.31 3.83
N PHE A 27 7.06 -10.03 3.68
CA PHE A 27 6.49 -9.17 2.65
C PHE A 27 7.31 -9.25 1.37
N GLU A 28 6.61 -9.32 0.23
CA GLU A 28 7.23 -9.16 -1.08
C GLU A 28 7.26 -7.66 -1.40
N VAL A 29 8.44 -7.06 -1.29
CA VAL A 29 8.62 -5.62 -1.50
C VAL A 29 9.23 -5.37 -2.86
N LEU A 30 8.48 -4.66 -3.72
CA LEU A 30 8.84 -4.30 -5.08
C LEU A 30 9.04 -2.79 -5.17
N ILE A 31 9.87 -2.36 -6.12
CA ILE A 31 10.16 -0.95 -6.38
C ILE A 31 9.71 -0.64 -7.81
N ALA A 32 8.99 0.47 -7.99
CA ALA A 32 8.69 1.04 -9.30
C ALA A 32 9.16 2.49 -9.39
N ASP A 33 9.37 2.97 -10.61
CA ASP A 33 9.50 4.40 -10.83
C ASP A 33 8.10 5.07 -10.72
N PRO A 34 7.96 6.24 -10.08
CA PRO A 34 6.67 6.90 -9.94
C PRO A 34 6.11 7.32 -11.30
N GLU A 35 6.98 7.57 -12.30
CA GLU A 35 6.56 7.86 -13.68
C GLU A 35 5.95 6.65 -14.39
N ASP A 36 6.30 5.43 -13.98
CA ASP A 36 5.82 4.17 -14.57
C ASP A 36 4.73 3.49 -13.72
N LEU A 37 4.15 4.19 -12.74
CA LEU A 37 3.30 3.60 -11.71
C LEU A 37 2.10 2.85 -12.29
N ASP A 38 1.36 3.47 -13.22
CA ASP A 38 0.13 2.88 -13.78
C ASP A 38 0.39 1.55 -14.50
N GLY A 39 1.48 1.48 -15.28
CA GLY A 39 1.88 0.25 -15.97
C GLY A 39 2.32 -0.84 -15.01
N ASN A 40 2.92 -0.47 -13.87
CA ASN A 40 3.31 -1.40 -12.83
C ASN A 40 2.11 -1.88 -12.00
N LEU A 41 1.14 -1.03 -11.68
CA LEU A 41 -0.07 -1.42 -10.94
C LEU A 41 -0.83 -2.55 -11.66
N ALA A 42 -1.07 -2.39 -12.96
CA ALA A 42 -1.76 -3.40 -13.77
C ALA A 42 -0.98 -4.72 -13.91
N ARG A 43 0.35 -4.68 -13.88
CA ARG A 43 1.20 -5.87 -14.08
C ARG A 43 1.51 -6.61 -12.79
N ILE A 44 1.73 -5.87 -11.70
CA ILE A 44 2.17 -6.40 -10.41
C ILE A 44 0.97 -6.77 -9.54
N GLU A 45 -0.14 -6.05 -9.69
CA GLU A 45 -1.32 -6.15 -8.83
C GLU A 45 -0.91 -6.13 -7.34
N PRO A 46 -0.25 -5.04 -6.88
CA PRO A 46 0.20 -4.96 -5.50
C PRO A 46 -0.99 -4.84 -4.55
N HIS A 47 -0.89 -5.43 -3.38
CA HIS A 47 -1.92 -5.30 -2.36
C HIS A 47 -1.80 -3.96 -1.64
N VAL A 48 -0.56 -3.47 -1.50
CA VAL A 48 -0.27 -2.15 -0.91
C VAL A 48 0.59 -1.32 -1.85
N LEU A 49 0.22 -0.06 -2.03
CA LEU A 49 1.02 0.93 -2.74
C LEU A 49 1.58 1.96 -1.76
N VAL A 50 2.89 2.20 -1.76
CA VAL A 50 3.54 3.31 -1.06
C VAL A 50 4.05 4.29 -2.11
N ARG A 51 3.54 5.52 -2.13
CA ARG A 51 3.85 6.53 -3.15
C ARG A 51 4.00 7.92 -2.53
N ASP A 52 4.45 8.88 -3.33
CA ASP A 52 4.44 10.28 -2.89
C ASP A 52 2.98 10.76 -2.77
N ASP A 53 2.72 11.57 -1.74
CA ASP A 53 1.44 12.27 -1.62
C ASP A 53 1.54 13.62 -2.34
N ASP A 54 0.85 13.71 -3.48
CA ASP A 54 0.70 14.93 -4.28
C ASP A 54 -0.37 15.87 -3.72
N GLY A 55 -1.00 15.52 -2.60
CA GLY A 55 -2.04 16.30 -1.94
C GLY A 55 -3.41 16.20 -2.61
N VAL A 56 -3.54 15.37 -3.65
CA VAL A 56 -4.82 15.07 -4.29
C VAL A 56 -5.49 13.94 -3.53
N GLU A 57 -6.76 14.11 -3.21
CA GLU A 57 -7.58 13.04 -2.63
C GLU A 57 -7.87 12.03 -3.73
N THR A 58 -6.98 11.06 -3.89
CA THR A 58 -7.17 9.94 -4.82
C THR A 58 -7.83 8.78 -4.11
N ASP A 59 -8.91 8.29 -4.70
CA ASP A 59 -9.48 6.99 -4.35
C ASP A 59 -8.40 5.90 -4.43
N VAL A 60 -8.59 4.83 -3.65
CA VAL A 60 -7.71 3.66 -3.71
C VAL A 60 -7.70 3.14 -5.15
N PRO A 61 -6.54 3.02 -5.82
CA PRO A 61 -6.48 2.50 -7.18
C PRO A 61 -7.14 1.11 -7.26
N ASP A 62 -7.88 0.84 -8.33
CA ASP A 62 -8.53 -0.46 -8.52
C ASP A 62 -7.53 -1.62 -8.37
N GLY A 63 -7.89 -2.61 -7.57
CA GLY A 63 -7.05 -3.78 -7.28
C GLY A 63 -6.02 -3.60 -6.16
N VAL A 64 -5.91 -2.40 -5.57
CA VAL A 64 -5.08 -2.14 -4.38
C VAL A 64 -5.96 -2.18 -3.13
N LEU A 65 -5.53 -2.89 -2.08
CA LEU A 65 -6.28 -2.94 -0.81
C LEU A 65 -5.99 -1.73 0.07
N ALA A 66 -4.75 -1.24 0.04
CA ALA A 66 -4.30 -0.12 0.84
C ALA A 66 -3.28 0.74 0.09
N TRP A 67 -3.27 2.04 0.36
CA TRP A 67 -2.20 2.91 -0.10
C TRP A 67 -1.69 3.83 0.99
N VAL A 68 -0.42 4.19 0.88
CA VAL A 68 0.27 5.12 1.77
C VAL A 68 0.90 6.21 0.92
N GLY A 69 0.40 7.42 1.06
CA GLY A 69 0.99 8.63 0.50
C GLY A 69 1.93 9.25 1.51
N ILE A 70 3.15 9.57 1.10
CA ILE A 70 4.12 10.28 1.94
C ILE A 70 4.39 11.66 1.34
N ALA A 71 4.09 12.71 2.11
CA ALA A 71 4.44 14.09 1.79
C ALA A 71 5.69 14.49 2.58
N VAL A 72 6.82 14.59 1.89
CA VAL A 72 8.09 15.08 2.48
C VAL A 72 8.17 16.59 2.24
N LYS A 73 7.78 17.39 3.25
CA LYS A 73 7.91 18.87 3.26
C LYS A 73 8.77 19.29 4.46
N ASP A 74 8.32 20.28 5.24
CA ASP A 74 8.96 20.65 6.51
C ASP A 74 8.84 19.53 7.57
N HIS A 75 7.84 18.66 7.41
CA HIS A 75 7.61 17.44 8.18
C HIS A 75 7.34 16.26 7.22
N LEU A 76 7.54 15.03 7.70
CA LEU A 76 7.19 13.83 6.96
C LEU A 76 5.75 13.45 7.29
N ASN A 77 4.78 13.96 6.53
CA ASN A 77 3.38 13.63 6.76
C ASN A 77 3.00 12.42 5.93
N ALA A 78 2.13 11.56 6.45
CA ALA A 78 1.64 10.40 5.72
C ALA A 78 0.12 10.37 5.72
N ARG A 79 -0.46 10.09 4.56
CA ARG A 79 -1.87 9.74 4.41
C ARG A 79 -1.96 8.25 4.14
N ILE A 80 -2.78 7.55 4.91
CA ILE A 80 -2.88 6.10 4.89
C ILE A 80 -4.33 5.73 4.62
N ALA A 81 -4.58 5.02 3.52
CA ALA A 81 -5.87 4.42 3.24
C ALA A 81 -5.77 2.91 3.39
N VAL A 82 -6.50 2.33 4.35
CA VAL A 82 -6.53 0.89 4.62
C VAL A 82 -7.99 0.47 4.82
N GLY A 83 -8.47 -0.51 4.05
CA GLY A 83 -9.82 -1.07 4.23
C GLY A 83 -10.94 -0.03 4.10
N GLY A 84 -10.79 0.94 3.19
CA GLY A 84 -11.76 2.03 2.99
C GLY A 84 -11.75 3.13 4.06
N ARG A 85 -10.80 3.10 5.01
CA ARG A 85 -10.60 4.15 6.01
C ARG A 85 -9.36 4.95 5.66
N ILE A 86 -9.47 6.27 5.73
CA ILE A 86 -8.34 7.19 5.53
C ILE A 86 -7.93 7.77 6.89
N SER A 87 -6.63 7.77 7.17
CA SER A 87 -6.02 8.43 8.32
C SER A 87 -4.85 9.30 7.87
N GLU A 88 -4.58 10.36 8.64
CA GLU A 88 -3.44 11.24 8.44
C GLU A 88 -2.51 11.19 9.66
N LEU A 89 -1.22 11.06 9.40
CA LEU A 89 -0.15 11.05 10.38
C LEU A 89 0.74 12.27 10.16
N HIS A 90 0.97 13.01 11.24
CA HIS A 90 1.92 14.12 11.26
C HIS A 90 3.26 13.63 11.78
N ASP A 91 4.37 13.98 11.11
CA ASP A 91 5.72 13.53 11.46
C ASP A 91 5.84 12.00 11.58
N ALA A 92 5.31 11.31 10.57
CA ALA A 92 5.18 9.87 10.50
C ALA A 92 6.53 9.16 10.58
N SER A 93 6.58 8.15 11.42
CA SER A 93 7.74 7.28 11.61
C SER A 93 7.67 6.02 10.75
N LEU A 94 8.82 5.36 10.57
CA LEU A 94 8.87 4.03 9.93
C LEU A 94 8.02 3.01 10.69
N GLU A 95 7.94 3.08 12.02
CA GLU A 95 7.16 2.11 12.81
C GLU A 95 5.66 2.26 12.54
N GLU A 96 5.16 3.49 12.43
CA GLU A 96 3.75 3.74 12.09
C GLU A 96 3.41 3.25 10.67
N LEU A 97 4.32 3.43 9.71
CA LEU A 97 4.20 2.81 8.39
C LEU A 97 4.10 1.28 8.51
N LEU A 98 4.96 0.65 9.30
CA LEU A 98 4.94 -0.81 9.48
C LEU A 98 3.64 -1.30 10.13
N VAL A 99 3.08 -0.55 11.08
CA VAL A 99 1.77 -0.86 11.70
C VAL A 99 0.66 -0.85 10.65
N ALA A 100 0.63 0.14 9.76
CA ALA A 100 -0.37 0.21 8.68
C ALA A 100 -0.22 -0.95 7.68
N LEU A 101 1.02 -1.34 7.36
CA LEU A 101 1.30 -2.51 6.51
C LEU A 101 0.82 -3.81 7.19
N ASP A 102 1.07 -3.98 8.48
CA ASP A 102 0.61 -5.15 9.24
C ASP A 102 -0.92 -5.21 9.34
N GLU A 103 -1.60 -4.05 9.41
CA GLU A 103 -3.06 -3.96 9.35
C GLU A 103 -3.60 -4.41 7.99
N ALA A 104 -3.04 -3.90 6.89
CA ALA A 104 -3.40 -4.32 5.54
C ALA A 104 -3.19 -5.84 5.36
N ALA A 105 -2.09 -6.39 5.89
CA ALA A 105 -1.83 -7.83 5.85
C ALA A 105 -2.89 -8.65 6.59
N ARG A 106 -3.38 -8.19 7.76
CA ARG A 106 -4.48 -8.87 8.47
C ARG A 106 -5.80 -8.83 7.72
N LEU A 107 -6.10 -7.71 7.05
CA LEU A 107 -7.30 -7.58 6.25
C LEU A 107 -7.29 -8.54 5.05
N LEU A 108 -6.15 -8.70 4.37
CA LEU A 108 -5.99 -9.70 3.31
C LEU A 108 -6.31 -11.12 3.80
N LEU A 109 -5.73 -11.51 4.94
CA LEU A 109 -5.97 -12.83 5.53
C LEU A 109 -7.44 -13.04 5.91
N SER A 110 -8.12 -11.97 6.35
CA SER A 110 -9.53 -12.03 6.72
C SER A 110 -10.47 -12.10 5.51
N ASP A 111 -10.07 -11.52 4.38
CA ASP A 111 -10.81 -11.59 3.10
C ASP A 111 -10.64 -12.96 2.42
N GLU A 112 -9.45 -13.57 2.54
CA GLU A 112 -9.18 -14.91 2.00
C GLU A 112 -9.96 -16.03 2.73
N ASP A 113 -10.26 -15.84 4.03
CA ASP A 113 -11.06 -16.76 4.85
C ASP A 113 -12.58 -16.54 4.72
N ALA A 114 -13.03 -15.50 4.00
CA ALA A 114 -14.45 -15.28 3.74
C ALA A 114 -15.00 -16.37 2.79
N PRO A 115 -16.14 -17.03 3.10
CA PRO A 115 -16.71 -18.03 2.22
C PRO A 115 -17.11 -17.37 0.90
N ARG A 116 -16.44 -17.73 -0.20
CA ARG A 116 -16.88 -17.38 -1.55
C ARG A 116 -18.28 -17.99 -1.75
N GLU A 117 -19.33 -17.18 -1.62
CA GLU A 117 -20.68 -17.59 -2.04
C GLU A 117 -20.60 -18.00 -3.51
N GLY A 118 -20.67 -19.31 -3.77
CA GLY A 118 -20.68 -19.87 -5.11
C GLY A 118 -21.90 -19.37 -5.91
N PRO A 119 -21.84 -19.44 -7.25
CA PRO A 119 -22.87 -18.86 -8.10
C PRO A 119 -24.23 -19.47 -7.75
N ARG A 120 -25.20 -18.61 -7.39
CA ARG A 120 -26.59 -19.02 -7.18
C ARG A 120 -27.11 -19.61 -8.49
N SER A 121 -27.29 -20.92 -8.53
CA SER A 121 -28.01 -21.60 -9.61
C SER A 121 -29.39 -20.97 -9.78
N PRO A 122 -29.85 -20.73 -11.03
CA PRO A 122 -31.19 -20.22 -11.25
C PRO A 122 -32.21 -21.32 -10.95
N SER A 123 -33.14 -21.05 -10.04
CA SER A 123 -34.33 -21.88 -9.86
C SER A 123 -35.15 -21.91 -11.13
N SER A 124 -35.62 -23.12 -11.46
CA SER A 124 -36.44 -23.50 -12.62
C SER A 124 -37.79 -22.80 -12.71
#